data_AF-A0A968PT31-F1
#
_entry.id   AF-A0A968PT31-F1
#
_cell.length_a   1.000
_cell.length_b   1.000
_cell.length_c   1.000
_cell.angle_alpha   90.00
_cell.angle_beta   90.00
_cell.angle_gamma   90.00
#
_symmetry.space_group_name_H-M   'P 1'
#
loop_
_entity.id
_entity.type
_entity.pdbx_description
1 polymer ?
#
loop_
_entity_poly.entity_id
_entity_poly.type
_entity_poly.pdbx_seq_one_letter_code
_entity_poly.pdbx_strand_id
1 'polypeptide(L)' 'MTFSDVVEVIKSLSTDEKRELHLLLQQYLREERRDEMCNNFKSAQVEQKKGELKFSSNIEELRQLIEE' A
#
# COMPACT_ATOMS: atom_id res chain seq x y z
N MET A 1 19.45 3.23 -16.54
CA MET A 1 19.42 2.25 -15.44
C MET A 1 18.08 1.54 -15.50
N THR A 2 18.10 0.25 -15.81
CA THR A 2 16.95 -0.66 -15.84
C THR A 2 16.79 -1.33 -14.48
N PHE A 3 15.66 -1.98 -14.22
CA PHE A 3 15.51 -2.80 -13.01
C PHE A 3 16.57 -3.91 -12.93
N SER A 4 16.95 -4.49 -14.08
CA SER A 4 18.04 -5.46 -14.14
C SER A 4 19.36 -4.85 -13.66
N ASP A 5 19.67 -3.61 -14.05
CA ASP A 5 20.90 -2.92 -13.60
C ASP A 5 20.88 -2.74 -12.08
N VAL A 6 19.73 -2.39 -11.49
CA VAL A 6 19.56 -2.24 -10.03
C VAL A 6 19.78 -3.57 -9.31
N VAL A 7 19.25 -4.67 -9.84
CA VAL A 7 19.43 -6.01 -9.26
C VAL A 7 20.91 -6.40 -9.25
N GLU A 8 21.63 -6.15 -10.35
CA GLU A 8 23.07 -6.45 -10.40
C GLU A 8 23.88 -5.59 -9.41
N VAL A 9 23.52 -4.31 -9.25
CA VAL A 9 24.12 -3.46 -8.21
C VAL A 9 23.87 -4.05 -6.82
N ILE A 10 22.63 -4.41 -6.49
CA ILE A 10 22.28 -5.01 -5.19
C ILE A 10 23.03 -6.32 -4.96
N LYS A 11 23.21 -7.16 -5.99
CA LYS A 11 23.99 -8.40 -5.89
C LYS A 11 25.45 -8.15 -5.53
N SER A 12 26.04 -7.07 -6.06
CA SER A 12 27.44 -6.72 -5.84
C SER A 12 27.74 -6.17 -4.44
N LEU A 13 26.72 -5.72 -3.70
CA LEU A 13 26.87 -5.22 -2.33
C LEU A 13 27.37 -6.30 -1.36
N SER A 14 28.09 -5.86 -0.34
CA SER A 14 28.45 -6.68 0.82
C SER A 14 27.21 -7.14 1.59
N THR A 15 27.37 -8.14 2.46
CA THR A 15 26.28 -8.63 3.30
C THR A 15 25.70 -7.55 4.22
N ASP A 16 26.55 -6.67 4.76
CA ASP A 16 26.13 -5.61 5.66
C ASP A 16 25.35 -4.51 4.92
N GLU A 17 25.83 -4.09 3.76
CA GLU A 17 25.12 -3.13 2.90
C GLU A 17 23.76 -3.69 2.44
N LYS A 18 23.69 -4.98 2.09
CA LYS A 18 22.41 -5.64 1.77
C LYS A 18 21.45 -5.61 2.95
N ARG A 19 21.95 -5.82 4.17
CA ARG A 19 21.14 -5.78 5.40
C ARG A 19 20.63 -4.38 5.68
N GLU A 20 21.48 -3.37 5.56
CA GLU A 20 21.10 -1.97 5.72
C GLU A 20 20.06 -1.54 4.67
N LEU A 21 20.30 -1.85 3.40
CA LEU A 21 19.36 -1.58 2.31
C LEU A 21 18.02 -2.26 2.55
N HIS A 22 18.01 -3.51 3.03
CA HIS A 22 16.78 -4.21 3.37
C HIS A 22 15.98 -3.48 4.46
N LEU A 23 16.65 -3.01 5.53
CA LEU A 23 15.99 -2.27 6.61
C LEU A 23 15.40 -0.94 6.11
N LEU A 24 16.12 -0.21 5.26
CA LEU A 24 15.65 1.02 4.64
C LEU A 24 14.44 0.77 3.73
N LEU A 25 14.51 -0.23 2.85
CA LEU A 25 13.40 -0.60 1.97
C LEU A 25 12.15 -0.99 2.76
N GLN A 26 12.31 -1.75 3.84
CA GLN A 26 11.19 -2.06 4.73
C GLN A 26 10.56 -0.81 5.35
N GLN A 27 11.37 0.19 5.70
CA GLN A 27 10.85 1.46 6.20
C GLN A 27 10.07 2.21 5.12
N TYR A 28 10.60 2.32 3.90
CA TYR A 28 9.92 3.03 2.81
C TYR A 28 8.59 2.37 2.44
N LEU A 29 8.55 1.04 2.31
CA LEU A 29 7.30 0.32 2.05
C LEU A 29 6.25 0.54 3.14
N ARG A 30 6.68 0.67 4.41
CA ARG A 30 5.75 1.01 5.51
C ARG A 30 5.19 2.42 5.37
N GLU A 31 6.01 3.40 4.99
CA GLU A 31 5.55 4.78 4.79
C GLU A 31 4.60 4.89 3.60
N GLU A 32 4.95 4.28 2.46
CA GLU A 32 4.08 4.25 1.28
C GLU A 32 2.70 3.67 1.62
N ARG A 33 2.67 2.56 2.38
CA ARG A 33 1.40 1.95 2.82
C ARG A 33 0.63 2.85 3.79
N ARG A 34 1.32 3.63 4.65
CA ARG A 34 0.67 4.60 5.53
C ARG A 34 0.06 5.76 4.75
N ASP A 35 0.75 6.25 3.73
CA ASP A 35 0.22 7.30 2.86
C ASP A 35 -1.02 6.84 2.10
N GLU A 36 -1.00 5.61 1.57
CA GLU A 36 -2.19 4.99 0.96
C GLU A 36 -3.36 4.91 1.95
N MET A 37 -3.13 4.46 3.18
CA MET A 37 -4.18 4.42 4.22
C MET A 37 -4.72 5.82 4.52
N CYS A 38 -3.85 6.83 4.62
CA CYS A 38 -4.26 8.21 4.87
C CYS A 38 -5.12 8.76 3.73
N ASN A 39 -4.74 8.48 2.49
CA ASN A 39 -5.49 8.90 1.30
C ASN A 39 -6.86 8.21 1.24
N ASN A 40 -6.90 6.89 1.45
CA ASN A 40 -8.16 6.14 1.51
C ASN A 40 -9.09 6.66 2.60
N PHE A 41 -8.55 6.98 3.78
CA PHE A 41 -9.33 7.56 4.86
C PHE A 41 -9.91 8.93 4.49
N LYS A 42 -9.12 9.81 3.87
CA LYS A 42 -9.60 11.12 3.41
C LYS A 42 -10.71 10.97 2.35
N SER A 43 -10.56 10.04 1.41
CA SER A 43 -11.59 9.75 0.41
C SER A 43 -12.88 9.24 1.07
N ALA A 44 -12.78 8.28 1.99
CA ALA A 44 -13.92 7.74 2.72
C ALA A 44 -14.64 8.81 3.56
N GLN A 45 -13.91 9.79 4.14
CA GLN A 45 -14.54 10.92 4.83
C GLN A 45 -15.39 11.79 3.90
N VAL A 46 -14.95 11.99 2.65
CA VAL A 46 -15.71 12.75 1.65
C VAL A 46 -16.97 11.98 1.25
N GLU A 47 -16.84 10.68 0.95
CA GLU A 47 -17.97 9.79 0.64
C GLU A 47 -18.99 9.75 1.77
N GLN A 48 -18.51 9.68 3.03
CA GLN A 48 -19.37 9.73 4.21
C GLN A 48 -20.16 11.04 4.28
N LYS A 49 -19.51 12.19 4.08
CA LYS A 49 -20.16 13.50 4.10
C LYS A 49 -21.21 13.65 3.00
N LYS A 50 -21.03 12.96 1.88
CA LYS A 50 -21.99 12.92 0.77
C LYS A 50 -23.11 11.88 0.96
N GLY A 51 -23.01 11.02 1.98
CA GLY A 51 -23.96 9.92 2.21
C GLY A 51 -23.80 8.76 1.22
N GLU A 52 -22.64 8.64 0.58
CA GLU A 52 -22.36 7.62 -0.44
C GLU A 52 -21.96 6.27 0.18
N LEU A 53 -21.49 6.25 1.43
CA LEU A 53 -21.10 5.03 2.11
C LEU A 53 -22.31 4.16 2.47
N LYS A 54 -22.36 2.96 1.88
CA LYS A 54 -23.35 1.93 2.21
C LYS A 54 -22.72 0.89 3.14
N PHE A 55 -23.41 0.58 4.23
CA PHE A 55 -23.00 -0.44 5.19
C PHE A 55 -24.07 -1.52 5.26
N SER A 56 -23.64 -2.78 5.37
CA SER A 56 -24.52 -3.90 5.68
C SER A 56 -23.83 -4.85 6.66
N SER A 57 -24.62 -5.46 7.54
CA SER A 57 -24.18 -6.57 8.40
C SER A 57 -24.37 -7.94 7.72
N ASN A 58 -24.93 -7.97 6.51
CA ASN A 58 -25.17 -9.17 5.72
C ASN A 58 -24.07 -9.32 4.66
N ILE A 59 -23.35 -10.44 4.69
CA ILE A 59 -22.23 -10.70 3.78
C ILE A 59 -22.68 -10.83 2.31
N GLU A 60 -23.88 -11.32 2.06
CA GLU A 60 -24.41 -11.46 0.69
C GLU A 60 -24.72 -10.10 0.08
N GLU A 61 -25.28 -9.18 0.87
CA GLU A 61 -25.51 -7.79 0.45
C GLU A 61 -24.19 -7.04 0.24
N LEU A 62 -23.20 -7.24 1.11
CA LEU A 62 -21.87 -6.65 0.93
C LEU A 62 -21.19 -7.13 -0.36
N ARG A 63 -21.35 -8.40 -0.73
CA ARG A 63 -20.77 -8.94 -1.97
C ARG A 63 -21.39 -8.28 -3.21
N GLN A 64 -22.71 -8.12 -3.23
CA GLN A 64 -23.40 -7.44 -4.34
C GLN A 64 -22.91 -6.00 -4.52
N LEU A 65 -22.66 -5.28 -3.42
CA LEU A 65 -22.15 -3.90 -3.45
C LEU A 65 -20.71 -3.77 -3.99
N ILE A 66 -19.93 -4.85 -4.03
CA ILE A 66 -18.55 -4.86 -4.57
C ILE A 66 -18.55 -5.23 -6.07
N GLU A 67 -19.58 -5.92 -6.55
CA GLU A 67 -19.71 -6.39 -7.94
C GLU A 67 -20.44 -5.39 -8.86
N GLU A 68 -21.08 -4.36 -8.29
CA GLU A 68 -21.66 -3.19 -9.00
C GLU A 68 -20.60 -2.18 -9.46
#